data_AF-A0A924WDX3-F1
#
_entry.id   AF-A0A924WDX3-F1
#
_cell.length_a   1.000
_cell.length_b   1.000
_cell.length_c   1.000
_cell.angle_alpha   90.00
_cell.angle_beta   90.00
_cell.angle_gamma   90.00
#
_symmetry.space_group_name_H-M   'P 1'
#
loop_
_entity.id
_entity.type
_entity.pdbx_description
1 polymer ?
#
loop_
_entity_poly.entity_id
_entity_poly.type
_entity_poly.pdbx_seq_one_letter_code
_entity_poly.pdbx_strand_id
1 'polypeptide(L)'
;MKLVLPLLLAISLLPNILTAHRFSLPDDTILDVRKADSDSLLRLSCSVSLNFNLNNKRASNYFFSAAVGASYQVRWRKKDPPFLQPSTQFTANFYQGTVGTSIKPDQRMKYQFEMVANAALTARLSRDFYFDEKPVRTFCNFNTVAVTHRYKNSVTLATNFVINPKHSTRNQQVGFGGFSTGDFALGYYNDGTPWNFIGLGDGYDRWWTGGGFFEIWSLHAPTRLGLYYDNFTGGNDDEVVEAFEIANVLGLAHVDFRDPDLTYFNRGQIMMRAALPSGLGMSLILSGDRYMVVQNLIHRGMDQSLYQSFANDRFHAGFFFAKPYQIFKP
;
A
#
# COMPACT_ATOMS: atom_id res chain seq x y z
N MET A 1 -1.90 23.57 -17.60
CA MET A 1 -1.94 23.07 -18.99
C MET A 1 -0.75 22.20 -19.40
N LYS A 2 0.48 22.40 -18.88
CA LYS A 2 1.66 21.58 -19.25
C LYS A 2 1.67 20.10 -18.79
N LEU A 3 0.75 19.69 -17.90
CA LEU A 3 0.64 18.32 -17.38
C LEU A 3 -0.39 17.44 -18.12
N VAL A 4 -1.15 17.99 -19.07
CA VAL A 4 -2.16 17.24 -19.84
C VAL A 4 -1.49 16.41 -20.95
N LEU A 5 -0.36 16.88 -21.49
CA LEU A 5 0.32 16.24 -22.60
C LEU A 5 1.00 14.90 -22.23
N PRO A 6 1.70 14.75 -21.08
CA PRO A 6 2.22 13.45 -20.64
C PRO A 6 1.10 12.45 -20.30
N LEU A 7 -0.03 12.94 -19.79
CA LEU A 7 -1.21 12.13 -19.46
C LEU A 7 -1.87 11.57 -20.73
N LEU A 8 -2.04 12.40 -21.76
CA LEU A 8 -2.55 11.96 -23.06
C LEU A 8 -1.59 10.99 -23.76
N LEU A 9 -0.27 11.16 -23.58
CA LEU A 9 0.74 10.24 -24.12
C LEU A 9 0.71 8.87 -23.40
N ALA A 10 0.50 8.85 -22.08
CA ALA A 10 0.35 7.61 -21.32
C ALA A 10 -0.97 6.89 -21.68
N ILE A 11 -2.05 7.64 -21.94
CA ILE A 11 -3.35 7.12 -22.35
C ILE A 11 -3.32 6.62 -23.80
N SER A 12 -2.57 7.25 -24.70
CA SER A 12 -2.46 6.83 -26.11
C SER A 12 -1.61 5.57 -26.33
N LEU A 13 -0.78 5.18 -25.34
CA LEU A 13 0.01 3.94 -25.38
C LEU A 13 -0.75 2.71 -24.84
N LEU A 14 -1.88 2.92 -24.13
CA LEU A 14 -2.72 1.84 -23.57
C LEU A 14 -3.42 0.94 -24.61
N PRO A 15 -3.92 1.44 -25.77
CA PRO A 15 -4.63 0.60 -26.74
C PRO A 15 -3.74 -0.47 -27.38
N ASN A 16 -2.43 -0.20 -27.58
CA ASN A 16 -1.51 -1.16 -28.20
C ASN A 16 -1.13 -2.33 -27.28
N ILE A 17 -1.48 -2.27 -25.99
CA ILE A 17 -1.28 -3.35 -25.01
C ILE A 17 -2.61 -4.10 -24.73
N LEU A 18 -3.76 -3.55 -25.14
CA LEU A 18 -5.10 -4.07 -24.81
C LEU A 18 -5.73 -4.96 -25.90
N THR A 19 -5.10 -5.12 -27.06
CA THR A 19 -5.62 -5.92 -28.20
C THR A 19 -5.27 -7.41 -28.18
N ALA A 20 -4.72 -7.94 -27.08
CA ALA A 20 -4.53 -9.38 -26.91
C ALA A 20 -5.46 -9.95 -25.82
N HIS A 21 -6.32 -10.89 -26.23
CA HIS A 21 -7.19 -11.76 -25.43
C HIS A 21 -8.62 -11.28 -25.13
N ARG A 22 -9.53 -11.53 -26.10
CA ARG A 22 -10.86 -12.07 -25.78
C ARG A 22 -10.81 -13.58 -25.99
N PHE A 23 -10.89 -14.35 -24.91
CA PHE A 23 -11.28 -15.75 -24.96
C PHE A 23 -12.67 -15.86 -24.33
N SER A 24 -13.68 -16.14 -25.15
CA SER A 24 -14.91 -16.76 -24.67
C SER A 24 -14.61 -18.25 -24.52
N LEU A 25 -14.62 -18.77 -23.29
CA LEU A 25 -14.54 -20.21 -23.07
C LEU A 25 -15.96 -20.80 -23.12
N PRO A 26 -16.17 -21.93 -23.83
CA PRO A 26 -17.38 -22.73 -23.73
C PRO A 26 -17.53 -23.32 -22.31
N ASP A 27 -18.78 -23.50 -21.87
CA ASP A 27 -19.16 -23.95 -20.51
C ASP A 27 -18.61 -25.34 -20.10
N ASP A 28 -18.06 -26.12 -21.03
CA ASP A 28 -17.54 -27.47 -20.77
C ASP A 28 -16.01 -27.54 -20.55
N THR A 29 -15.32 -26.41 -20.53
CA THR A 29 -13.87 -26.34 -20.29
C THR A 29 -13.52 -25.98 -18.84
N ILE A 30 -13.94 -26.82 -17.88
CA ILE A 30 -13.21 -26.93 -16.60
C ILE A 30 -11.92 -27.74 -16.88
N LEU A 31 -11.06 -27.17 -17.72
CA LEU A 31 -9.66 -27.56 -17.78
C LEU A 31 -9.15 -27.41 -16.35
N ASP A 32 -8.61 -28.50 -15.79
CA ASP A 32 -8.11 -28.58 -14.43
C ASP A 32 -7.08 -27.46 -14.17
N VAL A 33 -7.57 -26.29 -13.75
CA VAL A 33 -6.78 -25.08 -13.46
C VAL A 33 -5.71 -25.37 -12.39
N ARG A 34 -5.85 -26.49 -11.67
CA ARG A 34 -4.86 -27.03 -10.74
C ARG A 34 -3.56 -27.45 -11.42
N LYS A 35 -3.58 -27.87 -12.69
CA LYS A 35 -2.42 -28.40 -13.41
C LYS A 35 -1.55 -27.31 -14.06
N ALA A 36 -2.17 -26.28 -14.64
CA ALA A 36 -1.46 -25.31 -15.50
C ALA A 36 -0.60 -24.28 -14.75
N ASP A 37 -0.80 -24.10 -13.45
CA ASP A 37 -0.07 -23.07 -12.66
C ASP A 37 1.02 -23.68 -11.76
N SER A 38 1.37 -24.95 -12.01
CA SER A 38 2.13 -25.82 -11.10
C SER A 38 3.60 -26.07 -11.46
N ASP A 39 4.16 -25.43 -12.49
CA ASP A 39 5.55 -25.74 -12.89
C ASP A 39 6.57 -24.63 -12.56
N SER A 40 6.18 -23.34 -12.63
CA SER A 40 7.10 -22.25 -12.30
C SER A 40 7.12 -21.94 -10.80
N LEU A 41 8.18 -22.41 -10.12
CA LEU A 41 8.44 -22.09 -8.72
C LEU A 41 8.87 -20.62 -8.55
N LEU A 42 9.64 -20.08 -9.50
CA LEU A 42 10.04 -18.67 -9.51
C LEU A 42 9.08 -17.85 -10.37
N ARG A 43 8.62 -16.71 -9.85
CA ARG A 43 7.76 -15.75 -10.56
C ARG A 43 8.39 -14.37 -10.51
N LEU A 44 8.51 -13.73 -11.68
CA LEU A 44 8.95 -12.34 -11.82
C LEU A 44 7.78 -11.50 -12.36
N SER A 45 7.54 -10.36 -11.73
CA SER A 45 6.41 -9.50 -12.04
C SER A 45 6.82 -8.03 -12.04
N CYS A 46 6.07 -7.21 -12.77
CA CYS A 46 6.07 -5.77 -12.62
C CYS A 46 4.65 -5.23 -12.49
N SER A 47 4.52 -4.00 -12.04
CA SER A 47 3.22 -3.33 -11.98
C SER A 47 3.41 -1.82 -12.09
N VAL A 48 2.42 -1.16 -12.65
CA VAL A 48 2.33 0.30 -12.70
C VAL A 48 0.97 0.72 -12.21
N SER A 49 0.94 1.79 -11.42
CA SER A 49 -0.29 2.46 -11.01
C SER A 49 -0.22 3.97 -11.19
N LEU A 50 -1.36 4.52 -11.60
CA LEU A 50 -1.62 5.94 -11.70
C LEU A 50 -2.90 6.24 -10.94
N ASN A 51 -2.88 7.24 -10.08
CA ASN A 51 -4.02 7.67 -9.30
C ASN A 51 -4.17 9.19 -9.37
N PHE A 52 -5.37 9.64 -9.75
CA PHE A 52 -5.70 11.05 -9.93
C PHE A 52 -6.93 11.36 -9.09
N ASN A 53 -6.81 12.23 -8.08
CA ASN A 53 -7.96 12.67 -7.30
C ASN A 53 -8.13 14.19 -7.36
N LEU A 54 -9.38 14.61 -7.55
CA LEU A 54 -9.79 16.00 -7.48
C LEU A 54 -10.30 16.31 -6.08
N ASN A 55 -9.88 17.47 -5.58
CA ASN A 55 -10.21 17.97 -4.25
C ASN A 55 -11.17 19.16 -4.35
N ASN A 56 -12.11 19.26 -3.41
CA ASN A 56 -13.06 20.38 -3.33
C ASN A 56 -12.40 21.77 -3.17
N LYS A 57 -11.13 21.85 -2.75
CA LYS A 57 -10.37 23.10 -2.53
C LYS A 57 -9.27 23.37 -3.56
N ARG A 58 -9.44 22.94 -4.83
CA ARG A 58 -8.57 23.21 -6.01
C ARG A 58 -7.17 22.58 -6.03
N ALA A 59 -6.72 21.87 -4.98
CA ALA A 59 -5.44 21.17 -4.99
C ALA A 59 -5.63 19.68 -5.38
N SER A 60 -5.25 19.32 -6.60
CA SER A 60 -5.31 17.93 -7.07
C SER A 60 -4.27 17.05 -6.38
N ASN A 61 -4.62 15.79 -6.15
CA ASN A 61 -3.70 14.76 -5.69
C ASN A 61 -3.30 13.87 -6.86
N TYR A 62 -1.99 13.63 -6.97
CA TYR A 62 -1.41 12.77 -7.98
C TYR A 62 -0.57 11.71 -7.29
N PHE A 63 -0.71 10.46 -7.69
CA PHE A 63 0.14 9.37 -7.24
C PHE A 63 0.51 8.49 -8.43
N PHE A 64 1.80 8.35 -8.68
CA PHE A 64 2.34 7.41 -9.64
C PHE A 64 3.22 6.41 -8.90
N SER A 65 3.04 5.13 -9.22
CA SER A 65 3.76 4.02 -8.60
C SER A 65 4.20 3.05 -9.66
N ALA A 66 5.45 2.61 -9.60
CA ALA A 66 5.96 1.51 -10.40
C ALA A 66 6.63 0.49 -9.49
N ALA A 67 6.39 -0.80 -9.72
CA ALA A 67 6.98 -1.86 -8.91
C ALA A 67 7.52 -2.99 -9.78
N VAL A 68 8.58 -3.63 -9.28
CA VAL A 68 9.07 -4.92 -9.75
C VAL A 68 9.15 -5.87 -8.56
N GLY A 69 8.83 -7.14 -8.78
CA GLY A 69 8.77 -8.11 -7.70
C GLY A 69 9.18 -9.50 -8.15
N ALA A 70 9.68 -10.27 -7.19
CA ALA A 70 10.04 -11.67 -7.34
C ALA A 70 9.38 -12.47 -6.21
N SER A 71 8.92 -13.67 -6.53
CA SER A 71 8.45 -14.62 -5.53
C SER A 71 8.85 -16.04 -5.88
N TYR A 72 9.05 -16.86 -4.85
CA TYR A 72 9.38 -18.25 -5.02
C TYR A 72 8.39 -19.13 -4.24
N GLN A 73 7.83 -20.15 -4.88
CA GLN A 73 6.86 -21.05 -4.26
C GLN A 73 7.55 -22.30 -3.72
N VAL A 74 7.55 -22.46 -2.41
CA VAL A 74 8.18 -23.59 -1.71
C VAL A 74 7.18 -24.74 -1.55
N ARG A 75 7.66 -25.96 -1.80
CA ARG A 75 6.91 -27.22 -1.68
C ARG A 75 7.65 -28.19 -0.76
N TRP A 76 6.92 -29.01 -0.02
CA TRP A 76 7.51 -30.11 0.75
C TRP A 76 8.04 -31.21 -0.17
N ARG A 77 7.23 -31.60 -1.16
CA ARG A 77 7.59 -32.56 -2.21
C ARG A 77 7.18 -32.00 -3.56
N LYS A 78 7.78 -32.49 -4.65
CA LYS A 78 7.49 -32.03 -6.02
C LYS A 78 5.99 -32.03 -6.38
N LYS A 79 5.25 -33.03 -5.88
CA LYS A 79 3.81 -33.22 -6.10
C LYS A 79 2.93 -32.45 -5.12
N ASP A 80 3.49 -31.95 -4.02
CA ASP A 80 2.72 -31.24 -3.02
C ASP A 80 2.44 -29.82 -3.50
N PRO A 81 1.23 -29.30 -3.27
CA PRO A 81 0.95 -27.92 -3.61
C PRO A 81 1.78 -26.98 -2.71
N PRO A 82 2.26 -25.84 -3.24
CA PRO A 82 3.14 -24.94 -2.51
C PRO A 82 2.50 -24.42 -1.23
N PHE A 83 3.27 -24.39 -0.15
CA PHE A 83 2.77 -24.03 1.18
C PHE A 83 3.33 -22.70 1.69
N LEU A 84 4.41 -22.22 1.10
CA LEU A 84 5.10 -21.01 1.52
C LEU A 84 5.59 -20.25 0.28
N GLN A 85 5.52 -18.92 0.35
CA GLN A 85 5.96 -18.03 -0.71
C GLN A 85 6.78 -16.89 -0.12
N PRO A 86 8.11 -17.04 0.02
CA PRO A 86 9.00 -15.89 0.16
C PRO A 86 8.90 -15.00 -1.09
N SER A 87 8.94 -13.70 -0.87
CA SER A 87 8.88 -12.72 -1.95
C SER A 87 9.54 -11.40 -1.56
N THR A 88 9.93 -10.65 -2.58
CA THR A 88 10.49 -9.30 -2.46
C THR A 88 9.97 -8.44 -3.58
N GLN A 89 9.81 -7.16 -3.31
CA GLN A 89 9.32 -6.14 -4.21
C GLN A 89 10.08 -4.85 -3.98
N PHE A 90 10.40 -4.17 -5.07
CA PHE A 90 10.88 -2.81 -5.06
C PHE A 90 9.84 -1.92 -5.74
N THR A 91 9.46 -0.83 -5.08
CA THR A 91 8.47 0.13 -5.56
C THR A 91 9.07 1.53 -5.56
N ALA A 92 8.84 2.27 -6.64
CA ALA A 92 9.15 3.70 -6.75
C ALA A 92 7.84 4.48 -6.80
N ASN A 93 7.70 5.49 -5.94
CA ASN A 93 6.50 6.29 -5.76
C ASN A 93 6.80 7.77 -5.98
N PHE A 94 5.98 8.41 -6.80
CA PHE A 94 6.02 9.85 -7.06
C PHE A 94 4.64 10.42 -6.79
N TYR A 95 4.54 11.35 -5.85
CA TYR A 95 3.22 11.81 -5.42
C TYR A 95 3.19 13.24 -4.90
N GLN A 96 1.98 13.78 -4.87
CA GLN A 96 1.67 15.11 -4.34
C GLN A 96 0.26 15.12 -3.73
N GLY A 97 0.09 15.84 -2.63
CA GLY A 97 -1.22 16.12 -2.02
C GLY A 97 -1.80 15.00 -1.16
N THR A 98 -1.19 13.81 -1.18
CA THR A 98 -1.52 12.69 -0.29
C THR A 98 -0.76 12.74 1.05
N VAL A 99 -0.94 11.75 1.92
CA VAL A 99 -0.16 11.55 3.15
C VAL A 99 1.35 11.57 2.84
N GLY A 100 2.17 12.03 3.78
CA GLY A 100 3.60 12.24 3.52
C GLY A 100 3.95 13.55 2.79
N THR A 101 2.96 14.37 2.44
CA THR A 101 3.16 15.75 1.92
C THR A 101 2.61 16.79 2.88
N SER A 102 3.31 17.92 3.00
CA SER A 102 2.89 19.04 3.86
C SER A 102 1.58 19.65 3.38
N ILE A 103 0.68 19.91 4.31
CA ILE A 103 -0.54 20.68 4.05
C ILE A 103 -0.36 22.18 4.31
N LYS A 104 0.86 22.67 4.53
CA LYS A 104 1.11 24.11 4.66
C LYS A 104 0.93 24.80 3.29
N PRO A 105 0.17 25.92 3.18
CA PRO A 105 -0.22 26.51 1.89
C PRO A 105 0.92 26.72 0.88
N ASP A 106 2.09 27.17 1.34
CA ASP A 106 3.32 27.39 0.58
C ASP A 106 4.09 26.11 0.22
N GLN A 107 3.78 24.99 0.86
CA GLN A 107 4.44 23.69 0.66
C GLN A 107 3.55 22.62 0.01
N ARG A 108 2.23 22.87 -0.12
CA ARG A 108 1.21 21.93 -0.66
C ARG A 108 1.49 21.39 -2.06
N MET A 109 2.28 22.10 -2.87
CA MET A 109 2.57 21.74 -4.27
C MET A 109 3.93 21.04 -4.45
N LYS A 110 4.62 20.69 -3.36
CA LYS A 110 5.91 20.00 -3.44
C LYS A 110 5.68 18.50 -3.65
N TYR A 111 6.24 17.98 -4.75
CA TYR A 111 6.27 16.54 -5.01
C TYR A 111 7.17 15.81 -4.01
N GLN A 112 6.80 14.57 -3.72
CA GLN A 112 7.57 13.61 -2.97
C GLN A 112 8.01 12.45 -3.84
N PHE A 113 9.17 11.89 -3.50
CA PHE A 113 9.72 10.69 -4.10
C PHE A 113 10.12 9.73 -2.99
N GLU A 114 9.58 8.52 -3.04
CA GLU A 114 9.90 7.46 -2.08
C GLU A 114 10.15 6.16 -2.84
N MET A 115 11.11 5.39 -2.34
CA MET A 115 11.36 4.03 -2.77
C MET A 115 11.02 3.10 -1.61
N VAL A 116 10.42 1.96 -1.90
CA VAL A 116 10.07 0.96 -0.89
C VAL A 116 10.62 -0.38 -1.34
N ALA A 117 11.53 -0.94 -0.56
CA ALA A 117 11.97 -2.32 -0.72
C ALA A 117 11.31 -3.17 0.35
N ASN A 118 10.72 -4.31 0.01
CA ASN A 118 10.12 -5.20 0.99
C ASN A 118 10.69 -6.62 0.93
N ALA A 119 10.55 -7.32 2.05
CA ALA A 119 10.70 -8.76 2.14
C ALA A 119 9.47 -9.32 2.83
N ALA A 120 8.78 -10.25 2.17
CA ALA A 120 7.52 -10.80 2.62
C ALA A 120 7.53 -12.32 2.59
N LEU A 121 6.85 -12.92 3.56
CA LEU A 121 6.64 -14.36 3.66
C LEU A 121 5.14 -14.63 3.75
N THR A 122 4.59 -15.25 2.71
CA THR A 122 3.18 -15.68 2.70
C THR A 122 3.11 -17.18 2.94
N ALA A 123 2.43 -17.60 4.00
CA ALA A 123 2.15 -19.00 4.28
C ALA A 123 0.70 -19.35 3.94
N ARG A 124 0.50 -20.53 3.35
CA ARG A 124 -0.80 -21.07 2.99
C ARG A 124 -1.43 -21.81 4.17
N LEU A 125 -2.70 -21.54 4.43
CA LEU A 125 -3.47 -22.14 5.53
C LEU A 125 -4.52 -23.17 5.08
N SER A 126 -4.74 -23.33 3.77
CA SER A 126 -5.68 -24.28 3.19
C SER A 126 -5.09 -25.09 2.03
N ARG A 127 -5.65 -26.25 1.72
CA ARG A 127 -5.27 -27.00 0.51
C ARG A 127 -5.77 -26.31 -0.78
N ASP A 128 -6.89 -25.62 -0.67
CA ASP A 128 -7.52 -24.91 -1.79
C ASP A 128 -6.69 -23.72 -2.26
N PHE A 129 -6.78 -23.48 -3.56
CA PHE A 129 -6.32 -22.26 -4.20
C PHE A 129 -7.52 -21.38 -4.55
N TYR A 130 -7.29 -20.08 -4.49
CA TYR A 130 -8.17 -19.09 -5.04
C TYR A 130 -8.10 -19.13 -6.57
N PHE A 131 -9.22 -18.87 -7.23
CA PHE A 131 -9.29 -18.90 -8.68
C PHE A 131 -8.35 -17.86 -9.28
N ASP A 132 -8.39 -16.63 -8.75
CA ASP A 132 -7.58 -15.50 -9.20
C ASP A 132 -6.32 -15.27 -8.34
N GLU A 133 -5.45 -14.41 -8.86
CA GLU A 133 -4.29 -13.92 -8.13
C GLU A 133 -4.64 -12.78 -7.17
N LYS A 134 -4.24 -12.95 -5.92
CA LYS A 134 -4.37 -11.93 -4.86
C LYS A 134 -3.06 -11.16 -4.72
N PRO A 135 -3.11 -9.82 -4.64
CA PRO A 135 -1.92 -8.99 -4.41
C PRO A 135 -1.34 -9.21 -3.01
N VAL A 136 -0.02 -9.25 -2.90
CA VAL A 136 0.70 -9.24 -1.61
C VAL A 136 0.94 -7.79 -1.19
N ARG A 137 -0.15 -7.10 -0.83
CA ARG A 137 -0.09 -5.71 -0.35
C ARG A 137 0.47 -5.68 1.06
N THR A 138 1.61 -5.02 1.23
CA THR A 138 2.39 -5.04 2.48
C THR A 138 2.63 -3.66 3.07
N PHE A 139 2.44 -2.59 2.29
CA PHE A 139 2.69 -1.23 2.73
C PHE A 139 2.03 -0.22 1.80
N CYS A 140 1.63 0.93 2.36
CA CYS A 140 1.05 2.11 1.71
C CYS A 140 -0.04 1.79 0.68
N ASN A 141 -1.27 2.20 0.94
CA ASN A 141 -2.39 1.78 0.13
C ASN A 141 -2.42 2.39 -1.29
N PHE A 142 -1.52 3.33 -1.60
CA PHE A 142 -1.26 3.81 -2.95
C PHE A 142 -0.21 3.04 -3.72
N ASN A 143 0.61 2.22 -3.06
CA ASN A 143 1.62 1.43 -3.73
C ASN A 143 0.98 0.45 -4.71
N THR A 144 1.57 0.38 -5.89
CA THR A 144 1.28 -0.69 -6.82
C THR A 144 1.92 -1.98 -6.34
N VAL A 145 1.29 -3.11 -6.64
CA VAL A 145 1.71 -4.43 -6.16
C VAL A 145 2.03 -5.30 -7.36
N ALA A 146 3.27 -5.76 -7.43
CA ALA A 146 3.77 -6.67 -8.46
C ALA A 146 3.68 -8.13 -8.01
N VAL A 147 3.90 -8.42 -6.72
CA VAL A 147 3.86 -9.78 -6.20
C VAL A 147 2.43 -10.22 -5.91
N THR A 148 2.06 -11.41 -6.35
CA THR A 148 0.75 -12.00 -6.13
C THR A 148 0.86 -13.45 -5.62
N HIS A 149 -0.21 -13.98 -5.05
CA HIS A 149 -0.34 -15.40 -4.71
C HIS A 149 -1.76 -15.91 -5.00
N ARG A 150 -1.92 -17.24 -5.05
CA ARG A 150 -3.23 -17.89 -5.25
C ARG A 150 -3.74 -18.66 -4.04
N TYR A 151 -3.15 -18.48 -2.87
CA TYR A 151 -3.65 -19.13 -1.66
C TYR A 151 -5.07 -18.65 -1.33
N LYS A 152 -6.02 -19.59 -1.16
CA LYS A 152 -7.39 -19.26 -0.75
C LYS A 152 -7.37 -18.68 0.66
N ASN A 153 -6.71 -19.38 1.58
CA ASN A 153 -6.45 -18.91 2.93
C ASN A 153 -4.94 -18.74 3.14
N SER A 154 -4.52 -17.58 3.63
CA SER A 154 -3.10 -17.27 3.85
C SER A 154 -2.89 -16.27 4.96
N VAL A 155 -1.69 -16.34 5.55
CA VAL A 155 -1.13 -15.30 6.40
C VAL A 155 0.12 -14.76 5.71
N THR A 156 0.36 -13.45 5.80
CA THR A 156 1.56 -12.80 5.29
C THR A 156 2.19 -11.99 6.41
N LEU A 157 3.51 -12.13 6.57
CA LEU A 157 4.33 -11.21 7.36
C LEU A 157 5.33 -10.53 6.43
N ALA A 158 5.60 -9.25 6.64
CA ALA A 158 6.58 -8.54 5.86
C ALA A 158 7.29 -7.44 6.67
N THR A 159 8.46 -7.05 6.19
CA THR A 159 9.15 -5.81 6.54
C THR A 159 9.29 -4.95 5.29
N ASN A 160 9.13 -3.65 5.44
CA ASN A 160 9.20 -2.68 4.36
C ASN A 160 10.21 -1.58 4.74
N PHE A 161 11.24 -1.42 3.91
CA PHE A 161 12.24 -0.38 4.02
C PHE A 161 11.83 0.79 3.12
N VAL A 162 11.34 1.85 3.74
CA VAL A 162 11.00 3.11 3.08
C VAL A 162 12.26 3.95 2.99
N ILE A 163 12.64 4.31 1.77
CA ILE A 163 13.82 5.12 1.47
C ILE A 163 13.33 6.40 0.83
N ASN A 164 13.72 7.55 1.39
CA ASN A 164 13.38 8.85 0.83
C ASN A 164 14.65 9.57 0.34
N PRO A 165 15.01 9.48 -0.95
CA PRO A 165 16.26 10.05 -1.45
C PRO A 165 16.35 11.57 -1.35
N LYS A 166 15.20 12.25 -1.29
CA LYS A 166 15.12 13.71 -1.15
C LYS A 166 15.33 14.15 0.30
N HIS A 167 15.01 13.28 1.25
CA HIS A 167 15.03 13.54 2.68
C HIS A 167 15.78 12.39 3.36
N SER A 168 17.11 12.48 3.40
CA SER A 168 17.99 11.39 3.87
C SER A 168 17.69 10.89 5.30
N THR A 169 16.99 11.71 6.07
CA THR A 169 16.59 11.44 7.45
C THR A 169 15.31 10.60 7.50
N ARG A 170 14.46 10.65 6.46
CA ARG A 170 13.16 9.96 6.33
C ARG A 170 13.29 8.54 5.78
N ASN A 171 14.21 7.76 6.32
CA ASN A 171 14.34 6.34 6.02
C ASN A 171 13.78 5.51 7.18
N GLN A 172 12.93 4.53 6.88
CA GLN A 172 12.13 3.85 7.88
C GLN A 172 12.01 2.36 7.62
N GLN A 173 11.84 1.59 8.69
CA GLN A 173 11.39 0.22 8.62
C GLN A 173 9.95 0.08 9.16
N VAL A 174 9.05 -0.43 8.33
CA VAL A 174 7.63 -0.61 8.66
C VAL A 174 7.25 -2.08 8.53
N GLY A 175 6.79 -2.67 9.64
CA GLY A 175 6.35 -4.05 9.66
C GLY A 175 4.91 -4.22 9.18
N PHE A 176 4.58 -5.43 8.74
CA PHE A 176 3.25 -5.75 8.23
C PHE A 176 2.83 -7.17 8.59
N GLY A 177 1.54 -7.30 8.88
CA GLY A 177 0.84 -8.58 8.94
C GLY A 177 -0.48 -8.51 8.21
N GLY A 178 -0.79 -9.58 7.48
CA GLY A 178 -2.03 -9.69 6.74
C GLY A 178 -2.59 -11.10 6.79
N PHE A 179 -3.91 -11.18 6.67
CA PHE A 179 -4.65 -12.43 6.59
C PHE A 179 -5.61 -12.36 5.41
N SER A 180 -5.72 -13.45 4.68
CA SER A 180 -6.71 -13.61 3.61
C SER A 180 -7.43 -14.93 3.76
N THR A 181 -8.74 -14.92 3.50
CA THR A 181 -9.60 -16.11 3.49
C THR A 181 -10.66 -15.96 2.43
N GLY A 182 -10.74 -16.91 1.50
CA GLY A 182 -11.72 -16.86 0.39
C GLY A 182 -11.69 -15.52 -0.33
N ASP A 183 -12.79 -14.78 -0.27
CA ASP A 183 -12.99 -13.49 -0.92
C ASP A 183 -12.59 -12.28 -0.09
N PHE A 184 -11.95 -12.49 1.06
CA PHE A 184 -11.62 -11.44 2.02
C PHE A 184 -10.11 -11.34 2.25
N ALA A 185 -9.63 -10.12 2.47
CA ALA A 185 -8.32 -9.88 3.03
C ALA A 185 -8.35 -8.70 3.99
N LEU A 186 -7.51 -8.79 5.00
CA LEU A 186 -7.21 -7.70 5.91
C LEU A 186 -5.69 -7.60 6.08
N GLY A 187 -5.23 -6.39 6.32
CA GLY A 187 -3.82 -6.12 6.56
C GLY A 187 -3.62 -4.95 7.49
N TYR A 188 -2.55 -4.99 8.26
CA TYR A 188 -2.11 -3.94 9.17
C TYR A 188 -0.61 -3.77 9.04
N TYR A 189 -0.16 -2.53 8.92
CA TYR A 189 1.26 -2.18 8.96
C TYR A 189 1.48 -1.02 9.94
N ASN A 190 2.63 -1.04 10.59
CA ASN A 190 3.05 -0.04 11.58
C ASN A 190 4.58 -0.11 11.73
N ASP A 191 5.19 0.98 12.14
CA ASP A 191 6.62 1.11 12.44
C ASP A 191 6.96 0.65 13.85
N GLY A 192 6.05 0.88 14.80
CA GLY A 192 6.06 0.41 16.16
C GLY A 192 5.32 -0.91 16.38
N THR A 193 4.37 -0.89 17.32
CA THR A 193 3.72 -2.08 17.86
C THR A 193 2.76 -2.72 16.85
N PRO A 194 2.73 -4.06 16.71
CA PRO A 194 3.54 -5.06 17.43
C PRO A 194 4.84 -5.44 16.71
N TRP A 195 5.17 -4.79 15.61
CA TRP A 195 6.18 -5.24 14.66
C TRP A 195 7.61 -5.02 15.15
N ASN A 196 7.84 -3.96 15.91
CA ASN A 196 9.12 -3.68 16.56
C ASN A 196 9.55 -4.81 17.51
N PHE A 197 8.61 -5.46 18.22
CA PHE A 197 8.91 -6.57 19.13
C PHE A 197 9.45 -7.83 18.43
N ILE A 198 9.21 -7.97 17.13
CA ILE A 198 9.69 -9.08 16.31
C ILE A 198 10.69 -8.64 15.23
N GLY A 199 11.22 -7.42 15.33
CA GLY A 199 12.24 -6.88 14.42
C GLY A 199 11.75 -6.58 13.00
N LEU A 200 10.43 -6.48 12.79
CA LEU A 200 9.85 -6.15 11.48
C LEU A 200 9.60 -4.65 11.29
N GLY A 201 9.53 -3.87 12.36
CA GLY A 201 9.49 -2.41 12.34
C GLY A 201 10.66 -1.82 13.14
N ASP A 202 11.02 -0.56 12.90
CA ASP A 202 12.13 0.10 13.61
C ASP A 202 11.76 0.63 15.01
N GLY A 203 10.47 0.66 15.35
CA GLY A 203 9.99 1.04 16.67
C GLY A 203 9.85 2.53 16.90
N TYR A 204 10.09 3.36 15.88
CA TYR A 204 10.03 4.80 16.02
C TYR A 204 8.77 5.36 15.39
N ASP A 205 8.04 6.14 16.17
CA ASP A 205 6.73 6.61 15.77
C ASP A 205 6.83 7.87 14.89
N ARG A 206 7.19 7.68 13.63
CA ARG A 206 7.41 8.79 12.69
C ARG A 206 7.15 8.40 11.25
N TRP A 207 6.87 9.39 10.42
CA TRP A 207 6.52 9.26 9.00
C TRP A 207 5.39 8.28 8.77
N TRP A 208 5.65 7.04 8.37
CA TRP A 208 4.60 6.06 8.10
C TRP A 208 4.23 5.27 9.35
N THR A 209 3.53 5.96 10.23
CA THR A 209 3.17 5.51 11.58
C THR A 209 2.00 4.54 11.66
N GLY A 210 1.43 4.18 10.52
CA GLY A 210 0.52 3.06 10.47
C GLY A 210 -0.43 3.09 9.29
N GLY A 211 -1.09 1.96 9.12
CA GLY A 211 -2.13 1.83 8.14
C GLY A 211 -2.63 0.40 8.05
N GLY A 212 -3.56 0.19 7.16
CA GLY A 212 -4.15 -1.11 6.97
C GLY A 212 -5.18 -1.10 5.88
N PHE A 213 -5.76 -2.26 5.65
CA PHE A 213 -6.81 -2.40 4.66
C PHE A 213 -7.75 -3.55 5.01
N PHE A 214 -8.91 -3.47 4.40
CA PHE A 214 -9.88 -4.53 4.30
C PHE A 214 -10.35 -4.59 2.84
N GLU A 215 -10.16 -5.72 2.17
CA GLU A 215 -10.51 -5.93 0.76
C GLU A 215 -11.51 -7.09 0.63
N ILE A 216 -12.46 -6.94 -0.30
CA ILE A 216 -13.42 -7.96 -0.73
C ILE A 216 -13.30 -8.16 -2.24
N TRP A 217 -13.25 -9.42 -2.68
CA TRP A 217 -13.35 -9.83 -4.08
C TRP A 217 -14.73 -10.43 -4.37
N SER A 218 -15.50 -9.84 -5.27
CA SER A 218 -16.78 -10.46 -5.67
C SER A 218 -16.55 -11.52 -6.76
N LEU A 219 -17.08 -12.73 -6.52
CA LEU A 219 -17.07 -13.84 -7.50
C LEU A 219 -18.04 -13.62 -8.67
N HIS A 220 -19.07 -12.79 -8.50
CA HIS A 220 -20.18 -12.64 -9.46
C HIS A 220 -20.03 -11.43 -10.40
N ALA A 221 -19.28 -10.43 -9.97
CA ALA A 221 -18.80 -9.35 -10.80
C ALA A 221 -17.36 -9.12 -10.35
N PRO A 222 -16.35 -9.22 -11.22
CA PRO A 222 -14.95 -9.31 -10.82
C PRO A 222 -14.42 -7.93 -10.38
N THR A 223 -15.07 -7.36 -9.38
CA THR A 223 -14.86 -6.05 -8.81
C THR A 223 -14.20 -6.26 -7.45
N ARG A 224 -13.10 -5.54 -7.24
CA ARG A 224 -12.43 -5.47 -5.94
C ARG A 224 -12.94 -4.25 -5.21
N LEU A 225 -13.50 -4.46 -4.02
CA LEU A 225 -13.88 -3.38 -3.12
C LEU A 225 -12.87 -3.35 -1.98
N GLY A 226 -12.42 -2.16 -1.59
CA GLY A 226 -11.52 -2.06 -0.45
C GLY A 226 -11.72 -0.80 0.35
N LEU A 227 -11.58 -0.94 1.67
CA LEU A 227 -11.44 0.14 2.63
C LEU A 227 -9.98 0.15 3.09
N TYR A 228 -9.37 1.32 3.05
CA TYR A 228 -7.94 1.49 3.27
C TYR A 228 -7.71 2.62 4.25
N TYR A 229 -6.66 2.49 5.04
CA TYR A 229 -6.24 3.49 6.00
C TYR A 229 -4.73 3.70 5.90
N ASP A 230 -4.30 4.96 5.80
CA ASP A 230 -2.90 5.37 5.91
C ASP A 230 -2.81 6.49 6.95
N ASN A 231 -1.81 6.43 7.81
CA ASN A 231 -1.44 7.50 8.72
C ASN A 231 -0.03 7.98 8.41
N PHE A 232 0.17 9.28 8.53
CA PHE A 232 1.49 9.87 8.44
C PHE A 232 1.73 10.89 9.54
N THR A 233 2.91 10.89 10.14
CA THR A 233 3.29 11.76 11.26
C THR A 233 4.68 12.37 11.05
N GLY A 234 4.85 13.64 11.39
CA GLY A 234 6.12 14.34 11.40
C GLY A 234 6.60 14.75 10.02
N GLY A 235 7.50 15.73 9.97
CA GLY A 235 8.04 16.25 8.71
C GLY A 235 9.32 15.56 8.26
N ASN A 236 10.10 16.28 7.45
CA ASN A 236 11.32 15.75 6.85
C ASN A 236 12.59 16.23 7.57
N ASP A 237 12.53 16.36 8.89
CA ASP A 237 13.59 16.95 9.70
C ASP A 237 14.11 15.97 10.75
N ASP A 238 15.38 16.12 11.14
CA ASP A 238 16.05 15.28 12.15
C ASP A 238 15.35 15.34 13.51
N GLU A 239 14.70 16.47 13.78
CA GLU A 239 13.93 16.70 15.01
C GLU A 239 12.84 15.64 15.24
N VAL A 240 12.27 15.11 14.15
CA VAL A 240 11.14 14.16 14.20
C VAL A 240 11.59 12.79 14.69
N VAL A 241 12.88 12.46 14.58
CA VAL A 241 13.38 11.10 14.74
C VAL A 241 13.05 10.54 16.13
N GLU A 242 13.19 11.33 17.18
CA GLU A 242 12.99 10.86 18.57
C GLU A 242 11.95 11.69 19.34
N ALA A 243 11.25 12.61 18.67
CA ALA A 243 10.35 13.55 19.34
C ALA A 243 9.25 12.84 20.13
N PHE A 244 8.73 11.73 19.59
CA PHE A 244 7.67 10.96 20.23
C PHE A 244 8.19 10.18 21.44
N GLU A 245 9.35 9.54 21.30
CA GLU A 245 10.00 8.77 22.36
C GLU A 245 10.36 9.69 23.52
N ILE A 246 10.88 10.87 23.23
CA ILE A 246 11.17 11.90 24.24
C ILE A 246 9.88 12.38 24.91
N ALA A 247 8.82 12.67 24.15
CA ALA A 247 7.54 13.11 24.70
C ALA A 247 6.95 12.06 25.67
N ASN A 248 7.02 10.78 25.31
CA ASN A 248 6.58 9.68 26.19
C ASN A 248 7.42 9.59 27.47
N VAL A 249 8.75 9.69 27.37
CA VAL A 249 9.65 9.66 28.54
C VAL A 249 9.39 10.83 29.48
N LEU A 250 9.08 12.01 28.93
CA LEU A 250 8.75 13.21 29.70
C LEU A 250 7.30 13.23 30.21
N GLY A 251 6.46 12.27 29.82
CA GLY A 251 5.04 12.22 30.20
C GLY A 251 4.21 13.35 29.60
N LEU A 252 4.57 13.84 28.41
CA LEU A 252 3.83 14.89 27.73
C LEU A 252 2.55 14.32 27.10
N ALA A 253 1.46 15.07 27.18
CA ALA A 253 0.20 14.69 26.53
C ALA A 253 0.28 14.73 24.99
N HIS A 254 1.17 15.57 24.45
CA HIS A 254 1.34 15.80 23.03
C HIS A 254 2.81 15.86 22.64
N VAL A 255 3.10 15.50 21.40
CA VAL A 255 4.43 15.74 20.81
C VAL A 255 4.51 17.19 20.37
N ASP A 256 5.34 17.96 21.07
CA ASP A 256 5.66 19.34 20.71
C ASP A 256 6.94 19.39 19.89
N PHE A 257 6.80 19.72 18.61
CA PHE A 257 7.93 20.02 17.75
C PHE A 257 8.43 21.45 18.00
N ARG A 258 9.74 21.62 18.08
CA ARG A 258 10.42 22.92 18.02
C ARG A 258 10.07 23.65 16.73
N ASP A 259 10.03 22.98 15.58
CA ASP A 259 9.41 23.52 14.37
C ASP A 259 7.92 23.13 14.28
N PRO A 260 6.98 24.05 14.56
CA PRO A 260 5.56 23.75 14.47
C PRO A 260 5.11 23.39 13.05
N ASP A 261 5.88 23.71 12.00
CA ASP A 261 5.54 23.35 10.64
C ASP A 261 5.50 21.82 10.41
N LEU A 262 6.22 21.05 11.23
CA LEU A 262 6.28 19.58 11.14
C LEU A 262 4.90 18.94 11.39
N THR A 263 4.04 19.58 12.18
CA THR A 263 2.66 19.15 12.42
C THR A 263 1.77 19.22 11.17
N TYR A 264 2.15 19.98 10.14
CA TYR A 264 1.40 20.03 8.87
C TYR A 264 1.58 18.76 8.01
N PHE A 265 2.43 17.84 8.43
CA PHE A 265 2.52 16.51 7.83
C PHE A 265 1.63 15.49 8.52
N ASN A 266 1.26 15.72 9.79
CA ASN A 266 0.41 14.82 10.56
C ASN A 266 -0.95 14.71 9.87
N ARG A 267 -1.31 13.52 9.40
CA ARG A 267 -2.58 13.32 8.69
C ARG A 267 -2.95 11.85 8.59
N GLY A 268 -4.19 11.55 8.95
CA GLY A 268 -4.83 10.28 8.62
C GLY A 268 -5.61 10.35 7.32
N GLN A 269 -5.73 9.22 6.64
CA GLN A 269 -6.47 9.10 5.39
C GLN A 269 -7.22 7.78 5.32
N ILE A 270 -8.53 7.86 5.09
CA ILE A 270 -9.40 6.72 4.80
C ILE A 270 -9.74 6.74 3.33
N MET A 271 -9.61 5.60 2.65
CA MET A 271 -9.94 5.48 1.25
C MET A 271 -10.89 4.31 1.01
N MET A 272 -11.87 4.54 0.17
CA MET A 272 -12.69 3.49 -0.43
C MET A 272 -12.30 3.35 -1.88
N ARG A 273 -12.11 2.12 -2.37
CA ARG A 273 -11.81 1.87 -3.79
C ARG A 273 -12.69 0.77 -4.34
N ALA A 274 -13.06 0.95 -5.61
CA ALA A 274 -13.64 -0.08 -6.45
C ALA A 274 -12.75 -0.27 -7.68
N ALA A 275 -12.35 -1.49 -8.00
CA ALA A 275 -11.50 -1.80 -9.16
C ALA A 275 -12.09 -2.91 -10.01
N LEU A 276 -12.05 -2.75 -11.33
CA LEU A 276 -12.37 -3.79 -12.32
C LEU A 276 -11.15 -4.68 -12.58
N PRO A 277 -11.31 -5.86 -13.22
CA PRO A 277 -10.19 -6.74 -13.55
C PRO A 277 -9.21 -6.14 -14.55
N SER A 278 -9.69 -5.18 -15.35
CA SER A 278 -8.85 -4.42 -16.27
C SER A 278 -7.78 -3.60 -15.54
N GLY A 279 -7.90 -3.41 -14.22
CA GLY A 279 -7.07 -2.55 -13.40
C GLY A 279 -7.60 -1.13 -13.27
N LEU A 280 -8.63 -0.76 -14.05
CA LEU A 280 -9.31 0.54 -13.91
C LEU A 280 -10.19 0.54 -12.65
N GLY A 281 -10.16 1.64 -11.91
CA GLY A 281 -10.97 1.79 -10.72
C GLY A 281 -11.26 3.23 -10.33
N MET A 282 -12.06 3.38 -9.28
CA MET A 282 -12.46 4.65 -8.69
C MET A 282 -12.11 4.67 -7.21
N SER A 283 -11.70 5.83 -6.70
CA SER A 283 -11.41 6.04 -5.29
C SER A 283 -12.18 7.22 -4.71
N LEU A 284 -12.68 7.03 -3.50
CA LEU A 284 -13.14 8.10 -2.61
C LEU A 284 -12.19 8.18 -1.43
N ILE A 285 -11.75 9.38 -1.08
CA ILE A 285 -10.72 9.59 -0.08
C ILE A 285 -11.19 10.67 0.87
N LEU A 286 -11.22 10.34 2.16
CA LEU A 286 -11.31 11.32 3.23
C LEU A 286 -9.90 11.45 3.83
N SER A 287 -9.45 12.66 4.10
CA SER A 287 -8.15 12.91 4.75
C SER A 287 -8.29 14.05 5.75
N GLY A 288 -7.68 13.95 6.94
CA GLY A 288 -7.85 14.93 8.01
C GLY A 288 -7.23 14.50 9.34
N ASP A 289 -7.62 15.21 10.40
CA ASP A 289 -7.07 15.10 11.76
C ASP A 289 -8.06 14.44 12.75
N ARG A 290 -9.18 15.11 13.07
CA ARG A 290 -9.90 14.91 14.35
C ARG A 290 -10.43 13.51 14.68
N TYR A 291 -10.74 12.70 13.67
CA TYR A 291 -11.29 11.35 13.87
C TYR A 291 -10.56 10.28 13.05
N MET A 292 -9.48 10.68 12.38
CA MET A 292 -8.84 9.90 11.32
C MET A 292 -7.44 9.45 11.70
N VAL A 293 -6.89 9.94 12.82
CA VAL A 293 -5.63 9.45 13.37
C VAL A 293 -5.96 8.25 14.28
N VAL A 294 -6.22 7.08 13.68
CA VAL A 294 -6.44 5.81 14.40
C VAL A 294 -5.31 5.54 15.38
N GLN A 295 -4.09 5.99 15.05
CA GLN A 295 -2.95 5.94 15.93
C GLN A 295 -3.18 6.62 17.29
N ASN A 296 -3.85 7.77 17.34
CA ASN A 296 -4.17 8.42 18.61
C ASN A 296 -5.13 7.57 19.47
N LEU A 297 -5.95 6.69 18.87
CA LEU A 297 -6.76 5.72 19.62
C LEU A 297 -5.88 4.64 20.25
N ILE A 298 -4.87 4.15 19.52
CA ILE A 298 -3.89 3.19 20.03
C ILE A 298 -3.11 3.81 21.19
N HIS A 299 -2.61 5.04 21.02
CA HIS A 299 -1.81 5.74 22.03
C HIS A 299 -2.60 6.01 23.31
N ARG A 300 -3.88 6.40 23.19
CA ARG A 300 -4.77 6.53 24.35
C ARG A 300 -4.95 5.22 25.11
N GLY A 301 -4.96 4.09 24.40
CA GLY A 301 -5.03 2.77 25.03
C GLY A 301 -3.71 2.32 25.68
N MET A 302 -2.60 2.98 25.36
CA MET A 302 -1.24 2.68 25.82
C MET A 302 -0.64 3.77 26.72
N ASP A 303 -1.43 4.78 27.10
CA ASP A 303 -0.99 5.98 27.83
C ASP A 303 0.24 6.68 27.19
N GLN A 304 0.26 6.77 25.86
CA GLN A 304 1.31 7.44 25.09
C GLN A 304 0.90 8.85 24.63
N SER A 305 1.89 9.68 24.32
CA SER A 305 1.72 11.02 23.77
C SER A 305 0.88 11.00 22.48
N LEU A 306 0.13 12.07 22.23
CA LEU A 306 -0.75 12.16 21.06
C LEU A 306 -0.16 13.09 19.99
N TYR A 307 -0.45 12.77 18.73
CA TYR A 307 -0.14 13.67 17.64
C TYR A 307 -1.19 14.75 17.49
N GLN A 308 -0.72 15.99 17.40
CA GLN A 308 -1.53 17.12 16.97
C GLN A 308 -1.44 17.24 15.45
N SER A 309 -2.57 17.41 14.76
CA SER A 309 -2.57 17.81 13.35
C SER A 309 -3.33 19.11 13.15
N PHE A 310 -2.94 19.85 12.13
CA PHE A 310 -3.68 21.01 11.63
C PHE A 310 -4.44 20.70 10.34
N ALA A 311 -4.63 19.41 10.05
CA ALA A 311 -5.31 18.95 8.85
C ALA A 311 -6.83 19.11 8.96
N ASN A 312 -7.35 20.11 8.24
CA ASN A 312 -8.77 20.16 7.93
C ASN A 312 -9.17 18.95 7.08
N ASP A 313 -10.37 18.44 7.35
CA ASP A 313 -10.97 17.37 6.57
C ASP A 313 -11.09 17.78 5.09
N ARG A 314 -10.67 16.87 4.22
CA ARG A 314 -10.71 17.00 2.76
C ARG A 314 -11.30 15.74 2.17
N PHE A 315 -12.17 15.95 1.19
CA PHE A 315 -12.72 14.90 0.37
C PHE A 315 -12.08 14.94 -1.01
N HIS A 316 -11.67 13.77 -1.50
CA HIS A 316 -11.17 13.61 -2.84
C HIS A 316 -11.90 12.46 -3.52
N ALA A 317 -12.20 12.65 -4.79
CA ALA A 317 -12.72 11.59 -5.65
C ALA A 317 -11.81 11.48 -6.87
N GLY A 318 -11.59 10.25 -7.31
CA GLY A 318 -10.60 10.00 -8.34
C GLY A 318 -10.75 8.70 -9.07
N PHE A 319 -9.89 8.54 -10.07
CA PHE A 319 -9.74 7.34 -10.85
C PHE A 319 -8.33 6.81 -10.68
N PHE A 320 -8.20 5.50 -10.79
CA PHE A 320 -6.89 4.86 -10.83
C PHE A 320 -6.83 3.77 -11.88
N PHE A 321 -5.62 3.52 -12.33
CA PHE A 321 -5.26 2.32 -13.06
C PHE A 321 -4.19 1.59 -12.24
N ALA A 322 -4.33 0.30 -12.04
CA ALA A 322 -3.32 -0.54 -11.39
C ALA A 322 -3.39 -1.95 -11.97
N LYS A 323 -2.32 -2.40 -12.62
CA LYS A 323 -2.28 -3.74 -13.21
C LYS A 323 -0.93 -4.42 -12.92
N PRO A 324 -0.92 -5.62 -12.32
CA PRO A 324 0.26 -6.45 -12.28
C PRO A 324 0.42 -7.17 -13.62
N TYR A 325 1.67 -7.31 -14.05
CA TYR A 325 2.09 -8.05 -15.23
C TYR A 325 3.10 -9.10 -14.78
N GLN A 326 2.86 -10.36 -15.12
CA GLN A 326 3.86 -11.40 -14.95
C GLN A 326 4.78 -11.38 -16.17
N ILE A 327 6.07 -11.16 -15.92
CA ILE A 327 7.08 -11.03 -16.98
C ILE A 327 7.55 -12.42 -17.41
N PHE A 328 7.66 -13.34 -16.46
CA PHE A 328 8.27 -14.64 -16.71
C PHE A 328 7.56 -15.77 -15.94
N LYS A 329 7.09 -16.77 -16.68
CA LYS A 329 6.72 -18.11 -16.20
C LYS A 329 7.60 -19.11 -16.97
N PRO A 330 8.67 -19.65 -16.35
CA PRO A 330 9.46 -20.72 -16.98
C PRO A 330 8.64 -21.97 -17.25
#